data_AF-A0A6G2VR05-F1
#
_entry.id   AF-A0A6G2VR05-F1
#
_cell.length_a   1.000
_cell.length_b   1.000
_cell.length_c   1.000
_cell.angle_alpha   90.00
_cell.angle_beta   90.00
_cell.angle_gamma   90.00
#
_symmetry.space_group_name_H-M   'P 1'
#
loop_
_entity.id
_entity.type
_entity.pdbx_description
1 polymer ?
#
loop_
_entity_poly.entity_id
_entity_poly.type
_entity_poly.pdbx_seq_one_letter_code
_entity_poly.pdbx_strand_id
1 'polypeptide(L)' 'FGISGTNAHAIIEEAPVEDRPPTDTEPDAPAVLWPLSARSAAALPAQAERLHAFLADRPDLPPAAVARALGTRRTAFGH' A
#
# COMPACT_ATOMS: atom_id res chain seq x y z
N PHE A 1 -20.95 -23.11 8.25
CA PHE A 1 -21.68 -23.13 9.53
C PHE A 1 -21.05 -24.21 10.40
N GLY A 2 -20.67 -23.87 11.64
CA GLY A 2 -19.74 -24.68 12.44
C GLY A 2 -20.29 -26.07 12.75
N ILE A 3 -19.43 -27.09 12.74
CA ILE A 3 -19.81 -28.49 13.02
C ILE A 3 -20.40 -28.67 14.44
N SER A 4 -20.10 -27.75 15.36
CA SER A 4 -20.61 -27.70 16.73
C SER A 4 -21.98 -27.02 16.88
N GLY A 5 -22.53 -26.43 15.82
CA GLY A 5 -23.76 -25.64 15.85
C GLY A 5 -23.58 -24.15 16.17
N THR A 6 -22.36 -23.68 16.44
CA THR A 6 -22.09 -22.25 16.66
C THR A 6 -21.87 -21.53 15.33
N ASN A 7 -22.67 -20.51 15.06
CA ASN A 7 -22.58 -19.68 13.86
C ASN A 7 -22.36 -18.22 14.25
N ALA A 8 -21.48 -17.54 13.52
CA ALA A 8 -21.31 -16.10 13.58
C ALA A 8 -21.71 -15.49 12.25
N HIS A 9 -22.33 -14.31 12.30
CA HIS A 9 -22.63 -13.51 11.13
C HIS A 9 -22.12 -12.09 11.38
N ALA A 10 -21.52 -11.49 10.36
CA ALA A 10 -21.03 -10.12 10.41
C ALA A 10 -21.66 -9.34 9.25
N ILE A 11 -22.18 -8.16 9.57
CA ILE A 11 -22.62 -7.18 8.58
C ILE A 11 -21.44 -6.21 8.42
N ILE A 12 -20.98 -6.03 7.18
CA ILE A 12 -19.90 -5.12 6.83
C ILE A 12 -20.53 -4.03 5.98
N GLU A 13 -20.39 -2.80 6.45
CA GLU A 13 -20.88 -1.62 5.75
C GLU A 13 -19.69 -0.83 5.18
N GLU A 14 -19.93 -0.08 4.10
CA GLU A 14 -18.92 0.81 3.53
C GLU A 14 -18.61 1.93 4.53
N ALA A 15 -17.33 2.23 4.71
CA ALA A 15 -16.93 3.38 5.51
C ALA A 15 -17.43 4.67 4.85
N PRO A 16 -17.96 5.65 5.61
CA PRO A 16 -18.34 6.94 5.03
C PRO A 16 -17.17 7.56 4.25
N VAL A 17 -17.46 8.17 3.10
CA VAL A 17 -16.46 8.95 2.37
C VAL A 17 -16.13 10.18 3.21
N GLU A 18 -14.95 10.19 3.82
CA GLU A 18 -14.42 11.40 4.42
C GLU A 18 -13.93 12.32 3.30
N ASP A 19 -14.56 13.50 3.15
CA ASP A 19 -14.01 14.62 2.38
C ASP A 19 -12.77 15.15 3.12
N ARG A 20 -11.68 14.39 3.05
CA ARG A 20 -10.39 14.86 3.54
C ARG A 20 -9.93 15.94 2.58
N PRO A 21 -9.73 17.19 3.05
CA PRO A 21 -9.11 18.20 2.20
C PRO A 21 -7.81 17.60 1.66
N PRO A 22 -7.45 17.86 0.39
CA PRO A 22 -6.17 17.40 -0.13
C PRO A 22 -5.11 17.85 0.88
N THR A 23 -4.46 16.89 1.53
CA THR A 23 -3.30 17.18 2.38
C THR A 23 -2.43 18.08 1.55
N ASP A 24 -2.18 19.30 2.03
CA ASP A 24 -1.38 20.32 1.34
C ASP A 24 -0.28 19.61 0.58
N THR A 25 -0.31 19.74 -0.75
CA THR A 25 0.68 19.10 -1.62
C THR A 25 2.03 19.41 -1.01
N GLU A 26 2.67 18.41 -0.38
CA GLU A 26 4.04 18.56 0.09
C GLU A 26 4.79 19.10 -1.13
N PRO A 27 5.51 20.24 -1.00
CA PRO A 27 6.14 20.86 -2.14
C PRO A 27 6.93 19.79 -2.88
N ASP A 28 6.76 19.74 -4.21
CA ASP A 28 7.37 18.71 -5.05
C ASP A 28 8.85 18.59 -4.67
N ALA A 29 9.16 17.53 -3.93
CA ALA A 29 10.52 17.27 -3.55
C ALA A 29 11.26 16.97 -4.86
N PRO A 30 12.45 17.55 -5.08
CA PRO A 30 13.19 17.34 -6.33
C PRO A 30 13.49 15.86 -6.58
N ALA A 31 13.42 15.02 -5.53
CA ALA A 31 13.40 13.57 -5.63
C ALA A 31 12.57 12.96 -4.49
N VAL A 32 11.96 11.79 -4.75
CA VAL A 32 11.30 10.95 -3.74
C VAL A 32 11.99 9.58 -3.64
N LEU A 33 12.14 9.05 -2.44
CA LEU A 33 12.75 7.74 -2.20
C LEU A 33 11.68 6.66 -2.11
N TRP A 34 11.80 5.62 -2.94
CA TRP A 34 10.91 4.47 -2.93
C TRP A 34 11.68 3.25 -2.41
N PRO A 35 11.64 2.97 -1.09
CA PRO A 35 12.30 1.79 -0.56
C PRO A 35 11.53 0.52 -0.95
N LEU A 36 12.25 -0.48 -1.44
CA LEU A 36 11.75 -1.85 -1.60
C LEU A 36 12.57 -2.78 -0.71
N SER A 37 11.89 -3.77 -0.13
CA SER A 37 12.57 -4.85 0.57
C SER A 37 11.84 -6.18 0.44
N ALA A 38 12.56 -7.27 0.62
CA ALA A 38 12.04 -8.63 0.57
C ALA A 38 12.77 -9.57 1.55
N ARG A 39 12.14 -10.70 1.89
CA ARG A 39 12.73 -11.70 2.81
C ARG A 39 13.95 -12.43 2.23
N SER A 40 14.15 -12.36 0.91
CA SER A 40 15.31 -12.90 0.22
C SER A 40 15.63 -12.04 -0.99
N ALA A 41 16.90 -12.00 -1.40
CA ALA A 41 17.33 -11.28 -2.60
C ALA A 41 16.55 -11.72 -3.86
N ALA A 42 16.28 -13.02 -3.99
CA ALA A 42 15.52 -13.58 -5.10
C ALA A 42 14.05 -13.10 -5.15
N ALA A 43 13.49 -12.65 -4.02
CA ALA A 43 12.12 -12.15 -3.95
C ALA A 43 12.01 -10.63 -4.22
N LEU A 44 13.12 -9.89 -4.24
CA LEU A 44 13.13 -8.45 -4.48
C LEU A 44 12.63 -8.07 -5.89
N PRO A 45 13.02 -8.75 -6.98
CA PRO A 45 12.46 -8.47 -8.30
C PRO A 45 10.94 -8.63 -8.34
N ALA A 46 10.40 -9.64 -7.67
CA ALA A 46 8.95 -9.84 -7.59
C ALA A 46 8.23 -8.71 -6.81
N GLN A 47 8.90 -8.02 -5.87
CA GLN A 47 8.33 -6.81 -5.26
C GLN A 47 8.30 -5.64 -6.25
N ALA A 48 9.37 -5.46 -7.02
CA ALA A 48 9.45 -4.42 -8.03
C ALA A 48 8.37 -4.59 -9.12
N GLU A 49 8.19 -5.82 -9.60
CA GLU A 49 7.14 -6.12 -10.60
C GLU A 49 5.74 -5.85 -10.07
N ARG A 50 5.45 -6.23 -8.81
CA ARG A 50 4.15 -5.92 -8.19
C ARG A 50 3.93 -4.42 -8.04
N LEU A 51 4.96 -3.66 -7.66
CA LEU A 51 4.87 -2.21 -7.56
C LEU A 51 4.62 -1.60 -8.94
N HIS A 52 5.35 -2.05 -9.95
CA HIS A 52 5.18 -1.58 -11.33
C HIS A 52 3.75 -1.85 -11.84
N ALA A 53 3.24 -3.08 -11.71
CA ALA A 53 1.88 -3.42 -12.12
C ALA A 53 0.82 -2.57 -11.39
N PHE A 54 0.99 -2.36 -10.08
CA PHE A 54 0.09 -1.52 -9.29
C PHE A 54 0.02 -0.06 -9.79
N LEU A 55 1.16 0.49 -10.19
CA LEU A 55 1.29 1.87 -10.70
C LEU A 55 0.81 1.99 -12.15
N ALA A 56 1.05 0.98 -12.97
CA ALA A 56 0.55 0.94 -14.34
C ALA A 56 -0.99 1.03 -14.39
N ASP A 57 -1.67 0.39 -13.43
CA ASP A 57 -3.13 0.46 -13.29
C ASP A 57 -3.63 1.80 -12.69
N ARG A 58 -2.72 2.62 -12.12
CA ARG A 58 -3.06 3.83 -11.35
C ARG A 58 -2.06 4.97 -11.63
N PRO A 59 -2.03 5.49 -12.87
CA PRO A 59 -1.03 6.48 -13.28
C PRO A 59 -1.17 7.82 -12.54
N ASP A 60 -2.36 8.13 -12.02
CA ASP A 60 -2.65 9.41 -11.35
C ASP A 60 -2.23 9.44 -9.87
N LEU A 61 -1.63 8.35 -9.35
CA LEU A 61 -1.20 8.31 -7.95
C LEU A 61 -0.01 9.26 -7.71
N PRO A 62 -0.07 10.15 -6.70
CA PRO A 62 1.04 11.01 -6.37
C PRO A 62 2.28 10.21 -5.95
N PRO A 63 3.46 10.42 -6.57
CA PRO A 63 4.68 9.66 -6.23
C PRO A 63 5.09 9.75 -4.75
N ALA A 64 4.87 10.91 -4.11
CA ALA A 64 5.11 11.11 -2.68
C ALA A 64 4.19 10.25 -1.79
N ALA A 65 2.93 10.04 -2.20
CA ALA A 65 2.01 9.17 -1.45
C ALA A 65 2.45 7.70 -1.49
N VAL A 66 2.95 7.26 -2.65
CA VAL A 66 3.53 5.92 -2.84
C VAL A 66 4.80 5.77 -1.98
N ALA A 67 5.72 6.74 -2.06
CA ALA A 67 6.94 6.78 -1.25
C ALA A 67 6.63 6.66 0.25
N ARG A 68 5.69 7.46 0.74
CA ARG A 68 5.27 7.45 2.15
C ARG A 68 4.69 6.10 2.55
N ALA A 69 3.85 5.49 1.71
CA ALA A 69 3.30 4.17 2.00
C ALA A 69 4.38 3.09 2.06
N LEU A 70 5.36 3.13 1.14
CA LEU A 70 6.50 2.21 1.12
C LEU A 70 7.39 2.39 2.36
N GLY A 71 7.71 3.64 2.73
CA GLY A 71 8.62 3.93 3.84
C GLY A 71 8.02 3.79 5.24
N THR A 72 6.69 3.95 5.40
CA THR A 72 6.06 4.02 6.74
C THR A 72 5.10 2.86 7.05
N ARG A 73 4.59 2.15 6.03
CA ARG A 73 3.57 1.09 6.20
C ARG A 73 4.02 -0.29 5.72
N ARG A 74 5.26 -0.43 5.27
CA ARG A 74 5.83 -1.72 4.91
C ARG A 74 6.89 -2.11 5.90
N THR A 75 6.92 -3.39 6.26
CA THR A 75 8.01 -3.96 7.03
C THR A 75 9.29 -3.91 6.20
N ALA A 76 10.37 -3.41 6.77
CA ALA A 76 11.69 -3.50 6.17
C ALA A 76 12.27 -4.91 6.39
N PHE A 77 12.60 -5.59 5.29
CA PHE A 77 13.30 -6.87 5.31
C PHE A 77 14.80 -6.70 4.98
N GLY A 78 15.59 -7.76 5.13
CA GLY A 78 17.06 -7.71 5.00
C GLY A 78 17.62 -7.67 3.58
N HIS A 79 16.77 -7.65 2.54
CA HIS A 79 17.17 -7.56 1.13
C HIS A 79 16.32 -6.55 0.40
#